data_AF-K5W8Z0-F1
#
_entry.id   AF-K5W8Z0-F1
#
_cell.length_a   1.000
_cell.length_b   1.000
_cell.length_c   1.000
_cell.angle_alpha   90.00
_cell.angle_beta   90.00
_cell.angle_gamma   90.00
#
_symmetry.space_group_name_H-M   'P 1'
#
loop_
_entity.id
_entity.type
_entity.pdbx_description
1 polymer ?
#
loop_
_entity_poly.entity_id
_entity_poly.type
_entity_poly.pdbx_seq_one_letter_code
_entity_poly.pdbx_strand_id
1 'polypeptide(L)'
;MSSTENVDLSQILTLDLFESLRRVHLPWPEDQPLNFSVVTKPNTRPEFYKLAFHPALKPLSTLGLGNVPDLMQFLPPPEVQDFPSKALGLVLLLDQAPRSIIHGGVSDRYTFSYFDVLCEKLVGQLYTLPAHLRPDNMERLMSQGWGYGYAMVARVWFLAPLVHSESLSAHEKALELNEGIRTDVEKRVGKTDANRATDKTSTTSSRSP
;
A
#
# COMPACT_ATOMS: atom_id res chain seq x y z
N MET A 1 -4.52 -36.57 7.44
CA MET A 1 -3.47 -35.63 6.99
C MET A 1 -3.82 -35.25 5.57
N SER A 2 -4.44 -34.07 5.38
CA SER A 2 -4.74 -33.58 4.03
C SER A 2 -3.42 -33.22 3.37
N SER A 3 -3.13 -33.79 2.21
CA SER A 3 -2.08 -33.29 1.33
C SER A 3 -2.32 -31.80 1.13
N THR A 4 -1.43 -30.95 1.63
CA THR A 4 -1.36 -29.56 1.20
C THR A 4 -1.05 -29.62 -0.30
N GLU A 5 -2.08 -29.40 -1.13
CA GLU A 5 -1.86 -29.06 -2.52
C GLU A 5 -0.83 -27.92 -2.53
N ASN A 6 0.25 -28.12 -3.27
CA ASN A 6 1.31 -27.13 -3.33
C ASN A 6 0.73 -25.92 -4.07
N VAL A 7 0.40 -24.86 -3.32
CA VAL A 7 -0.22 -23.65 -3.87
C VAL A 7 0.81 -22.97 -4.77
N ASP A 8 0.60 -23.01 -6.08
CA ASP A 8 1.44 -22.28 -7.03
C ASP A 8 1.07 -20.80 -7.02
N LEU A 9 1.81 -20.03 -6.22
CA LEU A 9 1.61 -18.60 -6.09
C LEU A 9 1.85 -17.83 -7.40
N SER A 10 2.61 -18.37 -8.35
CA SER A 10 2.84 -17.70 -9.64
C SER A 10 1.57 -17.63 -10.51
N GLN A 11 0.64 -18.56 -10.31
CA GLN A 11 -0.68 -18.56 -10.98
C GLN A 11 -1.70 -17.65 -10.28
N ILE A 12 -1.41 -17.25 -9.04
CA ILE A 12 -2.31 -16.47 -8.18
C ILE A 12 -1.91 -15.00 -8.18
N LEU A 13 -0.61 -14.73 -7.97
CA LEU A 13 -0.02 -13.41 -7.82
C LEU A 13 0.44 -12.89 -9.18
N THR A 14 -0.52 -12.56 -10.03
CA THR A 14 -0.26 -12.11 -11.41
C THR A 14 -0.25 -10.59 -11.55
N LEU A 15 0.49 -10.08 -12.53
CA LEU A 15 0.53 -8.64 -12.84
C LEU A 15 -0.84 -8.08 -13.24
N ASP A 16 -1.70 -8.91 -13.86
CA ASP A 16 -3.07 -8.53 -14.23
C ASP A 16 -3.98 -8.41 -13.01
N LEU A 17 -3.82 -9.28 -12.01
CA LEU A 17 -4.50 -9.14 -10.73
C LEU A 17 -4.11 -7.84 -10.04
N PHE A 18 -2.81 -7.52 -9.99
CA PHE A 18 -2.32 -6.29 -9.36
C PHE A 18 -2.88 -5.05 -10.04
N GLU A 19 -2.89 -5.03 -11.38
CA GLU A 19 -3.49 -3.94 -12.16
C GLU A 19 -4.99 -3.78 -11.85
N SER A 20 -5.72 -4.90 -11.80
CA SER A 20 -7.15 -4.91 -11.54
C SER A 20 -7.48 -4.37 -10.15
N LEU A 21 -6.71 -4.78 -9.14
CA LEU A 21 -6.88 -4.32 -7.75
C LEU A 21 -6.58 -2.82 -7.62
N ARG A 22 -5.52 -2.33 -8.26
CA ARG A 22 -5.22 -0.89 -8.29
C ARG A 22 -6.37 -0.09 -8.88
N ARG A 23 -6.90 -0.50 -10.04
CA ARG A 23 -7.99 0.21 -10.72
C ARG A 23 -9.30 0.16 -9.95
N VAL A 24 -9.57 -0.92 -9.23
CA VAL A 24 -10.73 -1.01 -8.33
C VAL A 24 -10.58 -0.05 -7.16
N HIS A 25 -9.38 0.01 -6.56
CA HIS A 25 -9.15 0.83 -5.39
C HIS A 25 -9.05 2.33 -5.71
N LEU A 26 -8.50 2.65 -6.87
CA LEU A 26 -8.33 4.01 -7.40
C LEU A 26 -9.12 4.16 -8.71
N PRO A 27 -10.47 4.18 -8.66
CA PRO A 27 -11.33 4.10 -9.83
C PRO A 27 -11.47 5.41 -10.62
N TRP A 28 -10.76 6.46 -10.19
CA TRP A 28 -10.83 7.77 -10.82
C TRP A 28 -9.98 7.84 -12.10
N PRO A 29 -10.25 8.79 -13.00
CA PRO A 29 -9.40 9.01 -14.17
C PRO A 29 -7.95 9.28 -13.75
N GLU A 30 -7.01 8.58 -14.39
CA GLU A 30 -5.60 8.61 -14.02
C GLU A 30 -4.92 9.93 -14.40
N ASP A 31 -5.37 10.56 -15.48
CA ASP A 31 -4.74 11.73 -16.13
C ASP A 31 -5.46 13.06 -15.84
N GLN A 32 -6.54 13.04 -15.04
CA GLN A 32 -7.36 14.23 -14.76
C GLN A 32 -7.18 14.73 -13.32
N PRO A 33 -7.43 16.03 -13.06
CA PRO A 33 -7.51 16.54 -11.70
C PRO A 33 -8.55 15.77 -10.87
N LEU A 34 -8.13 15.27 -9.70
CA LEU A 34 -9.04 14.60 -8.79
C LEU A 34 -9.86 15.60 -7.97
N ASN A 35 -11.13 15.28 -7.74
CA ASN A 35 -11.94 15.95 -6.75
C ASN A 35 -11.77 15.29 -5.37
N PHE A 36 -10.93 15.88 -4.52
CA PHE A 36 -10.60 15.32 -3.22
C PHE A 36 -11.79 15.23 -2.23
N SER A 37 -12.93 15.89 -2.51
CA SER A 37 -14.14 15.70 -1.70
C SER A 37 -14.79 14.32 -1.89
N VAL A 38 -14.52 13.64 -3.01
CA VAL A 38 -15.07 12.31 -3.32
C VAL A 38 -14.04 11.18 -3.23
N VAL A 39 -12.75 11.50 -3.24
CA VAL A 39 -11.63 10.54 -3.20
C VAL A 39 -11.57 9.74 -1.88
N THR A 40 -12.26 10.18 -0.83
CA THR A 40 -12.14 9.62 0.52
C THR A 40 -13.01 8.38 0.81
N LYS A 41 -13.91 7.97 -0.11
CA LYS A 41 -14.91 6.91 0.18
C LYS A 41 -15.26 5.99 -1.00
N PRO A 42 -14.31 5.39 -1.74
CA PRO A 42 -14.70 4.37 -2.71
C PRO A 42 -15.24 3.13 -1.98
N ASN A 43 -16.46 2.69 -2.31
CA ASN A 43 -16.96 1.39 -1.84
C ASN A 43 -16.37 0.29 -2.72
N THR A 44 -15.22 -0.23 -2.32
CA THR A 44 -14.42 -1.20 -3.09
C THR A 44 -14.71 -2.66 -2.73
N ARG A 45 -15.56 -2.88 -1.71
CA ARG A 45 -15.72 -4.18 -1.06
C ARG A 45 -16.24 -5.29 -2.00
N PRO A 46 -17.29 -5.10 -2.82
CA PRO A 46 -17.78 -6.15 -3.72
C PRO A 46 -16.73 -6.61 -4.74
N GLU A 47 -16.03 -5.66 -5.35
CA GLU A 47 -15.03 -5.88 -6.37
C GLU A 47 -13.77 -6.52 -5.78
N PHE A 48 -13.31 -6.04 -4.62
CA PHE A 48 -12.24 -6.69 -3.88
C PHE A 48 -12.60 -8.12 -3.49
N TYR A 49 -13.82 -8.38 -3.03
CA TYR A 49 -14.22 -9.75 -2.72
C TYR A 49 -14.09 -10.67 -3.94
N LYS A 50 -14.62 -10.22 -5.09
CA LYS A 50 -14.59 -10.98 -6.35
C LYS A 50 -13.16 -11.25 -6.83
N LEU A 51 -12.28 -10.24 -6.77
CA LEU A 51 -10.93 -10.32 -7.33
C LEU A 51 -9.92 -10.97 -6.37
N ALA A 52 -10.07 -10.76 -5.07
CA ALA A 52 -9.03 -11.09 -4.09
C ALA A 52 -9.38 -12.31 -3.23
N PHE A 53 -10.62 -12.47 -2.75
CA PHE A 53 -10.87 -13.41 -1.65
C PHE A 53 -10.58 -14.87 -2.02
N HIS A 54 -11.35 -15.42 -2.95
CA HIS A 54 -11.15 -16.79 -3.42
C HIS A 54 -9.90 -16.95 -4.30
N PRO A 55 -9.60 -16.00 -5.21
CA PRO A 55 -8.45 -16.16 -6.10
C PRO A 55 -7.09 -16.06 -5.40
N ALA A 56 -6.96 -15.23 -4.34
CA ALA A 56 -5.65 -14.91 -3.76
C ALA A 56 -5.58 -15.03 -2.24
N LEU A 57 -6.42 -14.31 -1.49
CA LEU A 57 -6.32 -14.24 -0.03
C LEU A 57 -6.51 -15.62 0.61
N LYS A 58 -7.54 -16.38 0.22
CA LYS A 58 -7.81 -17.69 0.80
C LYS A 58 -6.68 -18.70 0.50
N PRO A 59 -6.18 -18.86 -0.74
CA PRO A 59 -5.02 -19.70 -1.00
C PRO A 59 -3.76 -19.26 -0.22
N LEU A 60 -3.45 -17.96 -0.21
CA LEU A 60 -2.31 -17.44 0.55
C LEU A 60 -2.40 -17.75 2.03
N SER A 61 -3.59 -17.67 2.65
CA SER A 61 -3.77 -17.91 4.09
C SER A 61 -3.64 -19.38 4.49
N THR A 62 -3.54 -20.30 3.53
CA THR A 62 -3.22 -21.72 3.80
C THR A 62 -1.73 -21.96 4.03
N LEU A 63 -0.88 -21.00 3.64
CA LEU A 63 0.55 -21.07 3.87
C LEU A 63 0.87 -20.55 5.28
N GLY A 64 1.89 -21.12 5.93
CA GLY A 64 2.48 -20.48 7.10
C GLY A 64 3.32 -19.27 6.67
N LEU A 65 3.44 -18.24 7.52
CA LEU A 65 4.23 -17.03 7.22
C LEU A 65 5.66 -17.35 6.74
N GLY A 66 6.31 -18.37 7.32
CA GLY A 66 7.65 -18.82 6.93
C GLY A 66 7.72 -19.56 5.58
N ASN A 67 6.58 -19.96 5.03
CA ASN A 67 6.47 -20.65 3.74
C ASN A 67 6.05 -19.72 2.60
N VAL A 68 5.67 -18.48 2.91
CA VAL A 68 5.41 -17.46 1.88
C VAL A 68 6.77 -17.00 1.34
N PRO A 69 7.03 -17.15 0.04
CA PRO A 69 8.32 -16.78 -0.54
C PRO A 69 8.43 -15.25 -0.64
N ASP A 70 9.59 -14.75 -1.07
CA ASP A 70 9.80 -13.31 -1.26
C ASP A 70 8.78 -12.73 -2.26
N LEU A 71 7.90 -11.85 -1.81
CA LEU A 71 6.82 -11.31 -2.64
C LEU A 71 7.33 -10.38 -3.75
N MET A 72 8.55 -9.85 -3.63
CA MET A 72 9.19 -9.07 -4.70
C MET A 72 9.36 -9.87 -6.00
N GLN A 73 9.44 -11.21 -5.92
CA GLN A 73 9.62 -12.06 -7.11
C GLN A 73 8.42 -12.08 -8.06
N PHE A 74 7.23 -11.67 -7.58
CA PHE A 74 6.01 -11.60 -8.39
C PHE A 74 5.82 -10.22 -9.04
N LEU A 75 6.69 -9.26 -8.73
CA LEU A 75 6.70 -7.94 -9.35
C LEU A 75 7.65 -7.94 -10.56
N PRO A 76 7.45 -7.02 -11.52
CA PRO A 76 8.44 -6.84 -12.57
C PRO A 76 9.72 -6.21 -11.98
N PRO A 77 10.85 -6.18 -12.72
CA PRO A 77 12.08 -5.55 -12.23
C PRO A 77 11.86 -4.08 -11.82
N PRO A 78 12.48 -3.58 -10.73
CA PRO A 78 12.25 -2.21 -10.25
C PRO A 78 12.49 -1.10 -11.28
N GLU A 79 13.32 -1.35 -12.29
CA GLU A 79 13.71 -0.42 -13.35
C GLU A 79 12.63 -0.24 -14.41
N VAL A 80 11.70 -1.18 -14.56
CA VAL A 80 10.68 -1.08 -15.61
C VAL A 80 9.65 0.00 -15.26
N GLN A 81 9.03 0.55 -16.31
CA GLN A 81 8.10 1.66 -16.16
C GLN A 81 6.90 1.26 -15.29
N ASP A 82 6.26 0.12 -15.53
CA ASP A 82 5.00 -0.26 -14.89
C ASP A 82 5.13 -0.79 -13.44
N PHE A 83 6.36 -0.95 -12.94
CA PHE A 83 6.64 -1.43 -11.58
C PHE A 83 5.85 -0.70 -10.48
N PRO A 84 5.72 0.65 -10.44
CA PRO A 84 4.94 1.34 -9.43
C PRO A 84 3.47 0.92 -9.42
N SER A 85 2.86 0.72 -10.61
CA SER A 85 1.48 0.26 -10.74
C SER A 85 1.30 -1.14 -10.14
N LYS A 86 2.21 -2.06 -10.49
CA LYS A 86 2.14 -3.46 -10.04
C LYS A 86 2.44 -3.59 -8.55
N ALA A 87 3.44 -2.87 -8.06
CA ALA A 87 3.78 -2.82 -6.63
C ALA A 87 2.60 -2.31 -5.81
N LEU A 88 1.92 -1.25 -6.27
CA LEU A 88 0.74 -0.72 -5.59
C LEU A 88 -0.39 -1.74 -5.55
N GLY A 89 -0.67 -2.44 -6.67
CA GLY A 89 -1.68 -3.48 -6.71
C GLY A 89 -1.44 -4.62 -5.73
N LEU A 90 -0.19 -5.06 -5.58
CA LEU A 90 0.20 -6.07 -4.59
C LEU A 90 0.10 -5.54 -3.15
N VAL A 91 0.49 -4.29 -2.88
CA VAL A 91 0.29 -3.67 -1.57
C VAL A 91 -1.21 -3.62 -1.22
N LEU A 92 -2.06 -3.22 -2.16
CA LEU A 92 -3.51 -3.18 -1.96
C LEU A 92 -4.13 -4.56 -1.74
N LEU A 93 -3.61 -5.60 -2.40
CA LEU A 93 -4.01 -6.99 -2.15
C LEU A 93 -3.77 -7.38 -0.70
N LEU A 94 -2.62 -7.04 -0.14
CA LEU A 94 -2.20 -7.47 1.19
C LEU A 94 -2.74 -6.56 2.30
N ASP A 95 -2.92 -5.27 2.05
CA ASP A 95 -3.32 -4.31 3.07
C ASP A 95 -4.83 -4.01 3.01
N GLN A 96 -5.31 -3.51 1.87
CA GLN A 96 -6.67 -2.97 1.76
C GLN A 96 -7.74 -4.03 1.50
N ALA A 97 -7.45 -5.05 0.70
CA ALA A 97 -8.40 -6.12 0.40
C ALA A 97 -8.83 -6.91 1.68
N PRO A 98 -7.92 -7.40 2.54
CA PRO A 98 -8.34 -8.09 3.76
C PRO A 98 -9.10 -7.17 4.72
N ARG A 99 -8.72 -5.90 4.89
CA ARG A 99 -9.49 -4.92 5.69
C ARG A 99 -10.92 -4.73 5.19
N SER A 100 -11.11 -4.78 3.87
CA SER A 100 -12.42 -4.59 3.24
C SER A 100 -13.30 -5.85 3.32
N ILE A 101 -12.68 -7.03 3.26
CA ILE A 101 -13.37 -8.32 3.09
C ILE A 101 -13.50 -9.08 4.41
N ILE A 102 -12.39 -9.17 5.15
CA ILE A 102 -12.20 -9.98 6.34
C ILE A 102 -12.34 -9.05 7.56
N HIS A 103 -13.58 -8.89 8.00
CA HIS A 103 -13.89 -8.17 9.23
C HIS A 103 -14.85 -8.99 10.09
N GLY A 104 -14.69 -8.87 11.40
CA GLY A 104 -15.60 -9.42 12.40
C GLY A 104 -15.05 -10.68 13.07
N GLY A 105 -14.72 -10.54 14.36
CA GLY A 105 -14.46 -11.64 15.26
C GLY A 105 -13.14 -12.35 14.98
N VAL A 106 -13.12 -13.67 15.10
CA VAL A 106 -11.89 -14.48 15.08
C VAL A 106 -11.15 -14.41 13.73
N SER A 107 -11.83 -14.03 12.65
CA SER A 107 -11.23 -13.92 11.31
C SER A 107 -10.29 -12.72 11.16
N ASP A 108 -10.41 -11.71 12.03
CA ASP A 108 -9.59 -10.49 11.99
C ASP A 108 -8.10 -10.76 12.12
N ARG A 109 -7.72 -11.88 12.76
CA ARG A 109 -6.33 -12.35 12.84
C ARG A 109 -5.67 -12.55 11.47
N TYR A 110 -6.44 -12.86 10.42
CA TYR A 110 -5.87 -12.99 9.09
C TYR A 110 -5.47 -11.62 8.54
N THR A 111 -6.25 -10.58 8.80
CA THR A 111 -5.89 -9.20 8.43
C THR A 111 -4.66 -8.77 9.23
N PHE A 112 -4.76 -8.74 10.56
CA PHE A 112 -3.76 -8.08 11.41
C PHE A 112 -2.52 -8.92 11.72
N SER A 113 -2.65 -10.25 11.83
CA SER A 113 -1.54 -11.13 12.24
C SER A 113 -0.95 -11.94 11.09
N TYR A 114 -1.53 -11.85 9.88
CA TYR A 114 -1.04 -12.57 8.71
C TYR A 114 -0.75 -11.64 7.54
N PHE A 115 -1.76 -10.98 6.96
CA PHE A 115 -1.55 -10.15 5.77
C PHE A 115 -0.79 -8.87 6.06
N ASP A 116 -1.00 -8.23 7.20
CA ASP A 116 -0.22 -7.06 7.62
C ASP A 116 1.26 -7.38 7.74
N VAL A 117 1.61 -8.53 8.33
CA VAL A 117 3.00 -8.99 8.47
C VAL A 117 3.65 -9.17 7.09
N LEU A 118 2.92 -9.75 6.13
CA LEU A 118 3.41 -9.92 4.76
C LEU A 118 3.55 -8.56 4.05
N CYS A 119 2.60 -7.65 4.24
CA CYS A 119 2.61 -6.33 3.61
C CYS A 119 3.73 -5.45 4.16
N GLU A 120 3.93 -5.44 5.48
CA GLU A 120 5.03 -4.69 6.12
C GLU A 120 6.39 -5.16 5.60
N LYS A 121 6.60 -6.48 5.48
CA LYS A 121 7.82 -7.04 4.90
C LYS A 121 8.03 -6.56 3.45
N LEU A 122 6.99 -6.65 2.62
CA LEU A 122 7.05 -6.19 1.23
C LEU A 122 7.38 -4.70 1.15
N VAL A 123 6.66 -3.86 1.89
CA VAL A 123 6.88 -2.41 1.90
C VAL A 123 8.27 -2.05 2.43
N GLY A 124 8.75 -2.76 3.45
CA GLY A 124 10.13 -2.66 3.91
C GLY A 124 11.14 -2.89 2.79
N GLN A 125 10.95 -3.94 1.98
CA GLN A 125 11.79 -4.24 0.81
C GLN A 125 11.68 -3.16 -0.28
N LEU A 126 10.47 -2.67 -0.58
CA LEU A 126 10.28 -1.59 -1.56
C LEU A 126 11.03 -0.31 -1.15
N TYR A 127 11.11 -0.01 0.15
CA TYR A 127 11.83 1.16 0.66
C TYR A 127 13.35 0.97 0.80
N THR A 128 13.88 -0.24 0.67
CA THR A 128 15.34 -0.45 0.53
C THR A 128 15.85 -0.12 -0.87
N LEU A 129 14.96 -0.02 -1.87
CA LEU A 129 15.34 0.38 -3.23
C LEU A 129 15.97 1.78 -3.24
N PRO A 130 16.90 2.05 -4.18
CA PRO A 130 17.39 3.40 -4.45
C PRO A 130 16.24 4.38 -4.64
N ALA A 131 16.36 5.61 -4.16
CA ALA A 131 15.26 6.58 -4.14
C ALA A 131 14.62 6.83 -5.53
N HIS A 132 15.40 6.72 -6.61
CA HIS A 132 14.92 6.86 -7.98
C HIS A 132 14.21 5.60 -8.52
N LEU A 133 14.33 4.44 -7.85
CA LEU A 133 13.64 3.18 -8.18
C LEU A 133 12.49 2.84 -7.23
N ARG A 134 12.28 3.63 -6.17
CA ARG A 134 11.16 3.41 -5.27
C ARG A 134 9.82 3.58 -6.01
N PRO A 135 8.81 2.77 -5.69
CA PRO A 135 7.52 2.84 -6.38
C PRO A 135 6.71 4.07 -5.97
N ASP A 136 7.00 4.69 -4.83
CA ASP A 136 6.36 5.92 -4.36
C ASP A 136 7.04 7.20 -4.85
N ASN A 137 8.06 7.08 -5.71
CA ASN A 137 8.73 8.23 -6.30
C ASN A 137 7.76 9.00 -7.22
N MET A 138 7.56 10.30 -6.96
CA MET A 138 6.58 11.12 -7.70
C MET A 138 6.84 11.17 -9.20
N GLU A 139 8.11 11.28 -9.62
CA GLU A 139 8.46 11.34 -11.04
C GLU A 139 8.09 10.04 -11.76
N ARG A 140 8.34 8.89 -11.11
CA ARG A 140 7.97 7.56 -11.66
C ARG A 140 6.48 7.30 -11.70
N LEU A 141 5.76 7.79 -10.70
CA LEU A 141 4.31 7.70 -10.68
C LEU A 141 3.72 8.55 -11.80
N MET A 142 4.21 9.78 -11.99
CA MET A 142 3.77 10.64 -13.09
C MET A 142 4.21 10.13 -14.46
N SER A 143 5.34 9.41 -14.56
CA SER A 143 5.76 8.77 -15.81
C SER A 143 4.85 7.62 -16.24
N GLN A 144 3.90 7.18 -15.40
CA GLN A 144 2.82 6.28 -15.82
C GLN A 144 1.76 6.98 -16.70
N GLY A 145 1.83 8.30 -16.84
CA GLY A 145 0.74 9.13 -17.37
C GLY A 145 -0.23 9.60 -16.28
N TRP A 146 0.07 9.37 -15.01
CA TRP A 146 -0.78 9.78 -13.90
C TRP A 146 -0.65 11.27 -13.62
N GLY A 147 -1.80 11.94 -13.49
CA GLY A 147 -1.88 13.29 -12.97
C GLY A 147 -1.40 13.34 -11.52
N TYR A 148 -0.91 14.51 -11.10
CA TYR A 148 -0.34 14.73 -9.77
C TYR A 148 -1.25 14.27 -8.62
N GLY A 149 -2.56 14.54 -8.71
CA GLY A 149 -3.53 14.12 -7.70
C GLY A 149 -3.63 12.60 -7.56
N TYR A 150 -3.66 11.89 -8.69
CA TYR A 150 -3.72 10.43 -8.73
C TYR A 150 -2.42 9.81 -8.17
N ALA A 151 -1.27 10.29 -8.65
CA ALA A 151 0.04 9.91 -8.13
C ALA A 151 0.16 10.17 -6.62
N MET A 152 -0.43 11.26 -6.12
CA MET A 152 -0.41 11.55 -4.69
C MET A 152 -1.22 10.56 -3.86
N VAL A 153 -2.42 10.21 -4.31
CA VAL A 153 -3.22 9.19 -3.61
C VAL A 153 -2.51 7.84 -3.64
N ALA A 154 -1.87 7.47 -4.75
CA ALA A 154 -1.06 6.26 -4.84
C ALA A 154 0.06 6.22 -3.77
N ARG A 155 0.76 7.34 -3.53
CA ARG A 155 1.81 7.42 -2.48
C ARG A 155 1.27 7.17 -1.07
N VAL A 156 0.08 7.67 -0.76
CA VAL A 156 -0.57 7.43 0.55
C VAL A 156 -0.81 5.94 0.78
N TRP A 157 -1.13 5.18 -0.26
CA TRP A 157 -1.37 3.74 -0.13
C TRP A 157 -0.10 2.90 0.00
N PHE A 158 1.06 3.38 -0.45
CA PHE A 158 2.36 2.77 -0.09
C PHE A 158 2.75 3.01 1.36
N LEU A 159 2.27 4.12 1.93
CA LEU A 159 2.49 4.49 3.34
C LEU A 159 1.57 3.73 4.30
N ALA A 160 0.34 3.43 3.88
CA ALA A 160 -0.69 2.86 4.75
C ALA A 160 -0.27 1.61 5.54
N PRO A 161 0.45 0.62 4.96
CA PRO A 161 0.89 -0.56 5.73
C PRO A 161 1.81 -0.22 6.91
N LEU A 162 2.64 0.81 6.78
CA LEU A 162 3.51 1.28 7.86
C LEU A 162 2.73 1.98 8.97
N VAL A 163 1.62 2.63 8.64
CA VAL A 163 0.70 3.26 9.60
C VAL A 163 -0.12 2.20 10.34
N HIS A 164 -0.46 1.10 9.67
CA HIS A 164 -1.21 0.00 10.27
C HIS A 164 -0.35 -0.96 11.10
N SER A 165 0.96 -0.96 10.89
CA SER A 165 1.89 -1.80 11.63
C SER A 165 1.86 -1.50 13.13
N GLU A 166 2.04 -2.53 13.97
CA GLU A 166 2.23 -2.37 15.42
C GLU A 166 3.70 -2.07 15.78
N SER A 167 4.56 -1.84 14.79
CA SER A 167 6.00 -1.61 14.97
C SER A 167 6.33 -0.13 15.11
N LEU A 168 7.07 0.22 16.17
CA LEU A 168 7.54 1.59 16.37
C LEU A 168 8.42 2.08 15.20
N SER A 169 9.29 1.23 14.67
CA SER A 169 10.15 1.60 13.54
C SER A 169 9.34 1.81 12.26
N ALA A 170 8.22 1.10 12.08
CA ALA A 170 7.31 1.32 10.96
C ALA A 170 6.62 2.69 11.09
N HIS A 171 6.17 3.05 12.29
CA HIS A 171 5.61 4.38 12.56
C HIS A 171 6.62 5.52 12.35
N GLU A 172 7.86 5.36 12.82
CA GLU A 172 8.94 6.34 12.56
C GLU A 172 9.16 6.54 11.06
N LYS A 173 9.20 5.43 10.30
CA LYS A 173 9.33 5.48 8.85
C LYS A 173 8.12 6.14 8.19
N ALA A 174 6.92 5.85 8.69
CA ALA A 174 5.69 6.45 8.19
C ALA A 174 5.69 7.97 8.38
N LEU A 175 6.16 8.46 9.54
CA LEU A 175 6.29 9.90 9.80
C LEU A 175 7.27 10.57 8.83
N GLU A 176 8.43 9.96 8.57
CA GLU A 176 9.41 10.45 7.60
C GLU A 176 8.81 10.57 6.19
N LEU A 177 8.12 9.52 5.73
CA LEU A 177 7.53 9.47 4.39
C LEU A 177 6.35 10.46 4.26
N ASN A 178 5.52 10.56 5.30
CA ASN A 178 4.42 11.50 5.35
C ASN A 178 4.93 12.96 5.33
N GLU A 179 6.06 13.24 5.99
CA GLU A 179 6.70 14.55 5.90
C GLU A 179 7.17 14.86 4.47
N GLY A 180 7.76 13.89 3.79
CA GLY A 180 8.13 14.04 2.38
C GLY A 180 6.93 14.35 1.49
N ILE A 181 5.80 13.65 1.69
CA ILE A 181 4.54 13.93 1.00
C ILE A 181 4.06 15.36 1.30
N ARG A 182 4.07 15.77 2.57
CA ARG A 182 3.68 17.13 2.98
C ARG A 182 4.53 18.19 2.26
N THR A 183 5.85 18.06 2.29
CA THR A 183 6.77 18.97 1.61
C THR A 183 6.53 19.05 0.09
N ASP A 184 6.27 17.92 -0.57
CA ASP A 184 5.99 17.89 -2.00
C ASP A 184 4.70 18.64 -2.35
N VAL A 185 3.64 18.45 -1.55
CA VAL A 185 2.38 19.18 -1.71
C VAL A 185 2.58 20.67 -1.53
N GLU A 186 3.27 21.10 -0.47
CA GLU A 186 3.55 22.52 -0.20
C GLU A 186 4.33 23.17 -1.34
N LYS A 187 5.36 22.48 -1.84
CA LYS A 187 6.14 22.94 -3.00
C LYS A 187 5.27 23.06 -4.25
N ARG A 188 4.35 22.12 -4.47
CA ARG A 188 3.44 22.13 -5.62
C ARG A 188 2.44 23.29 -5.57
N VAL A 189 1.88 23.57 -4.40
CA VAL A 189 0.82 24.60 -4.23
C VAL A 189 1.35 25.98 -3.85
N GLY A 190 2.64 26.10 -3.50
CA GLY A 190 3.27 27.35 -3.08
C GLY A 190 2.77 27.86 -1.73
N LYS A 191 2.28 26.97 -0.86
CA LYS A 191 1.76 27.30 0.47
C LYS A 191 2.25 26.28 1.48
N THR A 192 2.72 26.77 2.62
CA THR A 192 3.06 25.95 3.78
C THR A 192 1.80 25.51 4.51
N ASP A 193 1.78 24.29 5.02
CA ASP A 193 0.74 23.76 5.90
C ASP A 193 0.71 24.58 7.20
N ALA A 194 -0.45 25.17 7.48
CA ALA A 194 -0.67 26.00 8.66
C ALA A 194 -0.48 25.22 9.98
N ASN A 195 -0.65 23.89 9.94
CA ASN A 195 -0.52 23.03 11.12
C ASN A 195 0.94 22.64 11.43
N ARG A 196 1.93 23.09 10.63
CA ARG A 196 3.35 22.90 10.99
C ARG A 196 3.73 23.53 12.33
N ALA A 197 3.10 24.64 12.70
CA ALA A 197 3.40 25.35 13.95
C ALA A 197 2.95 24.58 15.19
N THR A 198 1.85 23.81 15.09
CA THR A 198 1.28 23.04 16.19
C THR A 198 2.04 21.73 16.48
N ASP A 199 2.71 21.14 15.48
CA ASP A 199 3.56 19.94 15.64
C ASP A 199 4.81 20.22 16.51
N LYS A 200 5.33 21.46 16.50
CA LYS A 200 6.50 21.84 17.31
C LYS A 200 6.17 22.03 18.79
N THR A 201 4.90 22.28 19.12
CA THR A 201 4.43 22.49 20.50
C THR A 201 3.95 21.20 21.18
N SER A 202 3.62 20.15 20.43
CA SER A 202 3.18 18.87 20.99
C SER A 202 4.36 17.96 21.39
N THR A 203 5.50 18.09 20.73
CA THR A 203 6.72 17.30 21.01
C THR A 203 7.52 17.77 22.23
N THR A 204 7.22 18.95 22.78
CA THR A 204 7.87 19.50 23.98
C THR A 204 7.11 19.25 25.29
N SER A 205 5.91 18.64 25.26
CA SER A 205 5.03 18.52 26.44
C SER A 205 5.01 17.14 27.13
N SER A 206 5.67 16.11 26.59
CA SER A 206 5.56 14.73 27.13
C SER A 206 6.87 14.07 27.57
N ARG A 207 7.86 14.87 28.00
CA ARG A 207 8.99 14.37 28.80
C ARG A 207 9.18 15.20 30.06
N SER A 208 8.31 14.95 31.04
CA SER A 208 8.63 15.16 32.45
C SER A 208 8.59 13.79 33.14
N PRO A 209 9.59 13.46 33.97
CA PRO A 209 9.76 12.15 34.59
C PRO A 209 8.63 11.76 35.53
#